data_AF-A0A6G5RH20-F1
#
_entry.id   AF-A0A6G5RH20-F1
#
_cell.length_a   1.000
_cell.length_b   1.000
_cell.length_c   1.000
_cell.angle_alpha   90.00
_cell.angle_beta   90.00
_cell.angle_gamma   90.00
#
_symmetry.space_group_name_H-M   'P 1'
#
loop_
_entity.id
_entity.type
_entity.pdbx_description
1 polymer ?
#
loop_
_entity_poly.entity_id
_entity_poly.type
_entity_poly.pdbx_seq_one_letter_code
_entity_poly.pdbx_strand_id
1 'polypeptide(L)'
;MTGHETAQGPKHKRDLTRRKVVAAGAGAVVAAGVGGSFAAGAFAGEGATAAEEKTAGTSGEACYKLTSETTEGPYYIDADKLRRDITEDQEGIALTLRLKVIDSDTCKPLANAAVDIWHCNALGVYSGYEAMGSGGGGGGGGTPPSGTPTGTPTGSPTGTPPGGGGGGGHEEPTDDERYLRGTWRTDKKGEVVFRTVFPGWYQGRCVHIHTKVHVNGTWTDAGYEGGTTCHTGQLFFDEASVLATAEVEPYSTNTTTRTTLDEDTIYPGNGTEGGLLKLKYKKGAIAKGVVATLTMGVDPEVTQDGTTAG
;
A
#
# COMPACT_ATOMS: atom_id res chain seq x y z
N MET A 1 6.43 -53.19 -46.67
CA MET A 1 4.96 -53.05 -46.81
C MET A 1 4.53 -52.03 -45.76
N THR A 2 4.53 -50.74 -46.15
CA THR A 2 3.32 -49.86 -46.23
C THR A 2 2.71 -49.62 -44.84
N GLY A 3 2.84 -48.48 -44.17
CA GLY A 3 2.86 -47.08 -44.63
C GLY A 3 1.48 -46.47 -44.38
N HIS A 4 1.36 -45.50 -43.46
CA HIS A 4 0.18 -44.63 -43.36
C HIS A 4 0.62 -43.18 -43.10
N GLU A 5 0.14 -42.31 -43.98
CA GLU A 5 0.48 -40.91 -44.23
C GLU A 5 -0.01 -39.90 -43.17
N THR A 6 0.74 -38.79 -43.10
CA THR A 6 0.37 -37.44 -42.64
C THR A 6 -0.63 -36.74 -43.57
N ALA A 7 -1.46 -35.79 -43.07
CA ALA A 7 -1.56 -34.42 -43.63
C ALA A 7 -2.65 -33.51 -42.98
N GLN A 8 -2.36 -32.21 -43.13
CA GLN A 8 -2.99 -30.96 -42.70
C GLN A 8 -4.46 -30.73 -43.12
N GLY A 9 -5.17 -29.85 -42.38
CA GLY A 9 -6.53 -29.39 -42.71
C GLY A 9 -6.61 -28.26 -43.76
N PRO A 10 -7.82 -27.69 -43.98
CA PRO A 10 -7.92 -26.25 -44.27
C PRO A 10 -9.14 -25.53 -43.65
N LYS A 11 -9.01 -24.20 -43.53
CA LYS A 11 -10.07 -23.21 -43.22
C LYS A 11 -10.96 -22.95 -44.45
N HIS A 12 -12.25 -22.65 -44.25
CA HIS A 12 -13.01 -21.82 -45.20
C HIS A 12 -14.08 -20.95 -44.53
N LYS A 13 -14.21 -19.71 -45.03
CA LYS A 13 -15.07 -18.60 -44.60
C LYS A 13 -16.40 -18.56 -45.39
N ARG A 14 -17.26 -17.59 -44.98
CA ARG A 14 -18.32 -16.85 -45.72
C ARG A 14 -19.72 -17.45 -45.63
N ASP A 15 -20.81 -16.71 -45.51
CA ASP A 15 -21.11 -15.26 -45.52
C ASP A 15 -22.55 -15.09 -44.99
N LEU A 16 -23.10 -13.86 -45.08
CA LEU A 16 -24.53 -13.46 -44.99
C LEU A 16 -24.92 -12.92 -43.59
N THR A 17 -25.46 -11.70 -43.40
CA THR A 17 -25.95 -10.67 -44.33
C THR A 17 -26.08 -9.34 -43.60
N ARG A 18 -25.81 -8.22 -44.30
CA ARG A 18 -26.07 -6.85 -43.84
C ARG A 18 -27.57 -6.55 -43.80
N ARG A 19 -28.06 -5.89 -42.74
CA ARG A 19 -29.16 -4.92 -42.82
C ARG A 19 -28.84 -3.68 -42.00
N LYS A 20 -28.58 -2.58 -42.70
CA LYS A 20 -28.69 -1.21 -42.18
C LYS A 20 -30.16 -0.81 -42.30
N VAL A 21 -30.73 -0.22 -41.24
CA VAL A 21 -31.92 0.62 -41.34
C VAL A 21 -31.58 1.92 -40.61
N VAL A 22 -31.60 3.02 -41.37
CA VAL A 22 -31.68 4.39 -40.87
C VAL A 22 -33.13 4.81 -41.01
N ALA A 23 -33.71 5.33 -39.94
CA ALA A 23 -34.94 6.12 -40.00
C ALA A 23 -34.72 7.38 -39.15
N ALA A 24 -34.83 8.52 -39.83
CA ALA A 24 -34.79 9.87 -39.29
C ALA A 24 -36.17 10.29 -38.78
N GLY A 25 -36.23 11.32 -37.91
CA GLY A 25 -37.48 12.03 -37.64
C GLY A 25 -37.37 13.08 -36.54
N ALA A 26 -36.97 14.31 -36.88
CA ALA A 26 -37.44 15.55 -36.24
C ALA A 26 -37.09 16.78 -37.11
N GLY A 27 -38.10 17.42 -37.70
CA GLY A 27 -38.14 18.82 -38.17
C GLY A 27 -39.37 19.49 -37.52
N ALA A 28 -39.54 20.80 -37.34
CA ALA A 28 -39.12 22.02 -38.06
C ALA A 28 -38.85 23.17 -37.05
N VAL A 29 -37.92 24.15 -37.22
CA VAL A 29 -37.79 25.37 -38.07
C VAL A 29 -38.88 26.46 -37.91
N VAL A 30 -38.40 27.73 -37.79
CA VAL A 30 -38.94 29.09 -38.20
C VAL A 30 -38.72 30.10 -37.04
N ALA A 31 -38.21 31.35 -37.16
CA ALA A 31 -37.86 32.25 -38.26
C ALA A 31 -36.84 33.33 -37.80
N ALA A 32 -36.15 33.94 -38.78
CA ALA A 32 -35.34 35.14 -38.64
C ALA A 32 -36.17 36.44 -38.79
N GLY A 33 -35.70 37.54 -38.19
CA GLY A 33 -36.19 38.90 -38.38
C GLY A 33 -35.06 39.93 -38.18
N VAL A 34 -35.01 40.93 -39.06
CA VAL A 34 -33.87 41.79 -39.42
C VAL A 34 -34.01 43.23 -38.90
N GLY A 35 -32.88 43.89 -38.63
CA GLY A 35 -32.69 45.37 -38.66
C GLY A 35 -32.34 45.98 -37.30
N GLY A 36 -31.39 46.89 -37.13
CA GLY A 36 -30.40 47.54 -38.00
C GLY A 36 -29.83 48.76 -37.26
N SER A 37 -28.56 49.13 -37.51
CA SER A 37 -28.04 50.51 -37.66
C SER A 37 -26.52 50.56 -37.55
N PHE A 38 -25.94 51.33 -38.47
CA PHE A 38 -24.54 51.66 -38.66
C PHE A 38 -24.04 52.65 -37.61
N ALA A 39 -22.79 52.49 -37.18
CA ALA A 39 -21.87 53.61 -37.00
C ALA A 39 -20.42 53.08 -37.04
N ALA A 40 -19.72 53.42 -38.12
CA ALA A 40 -18.28 53.31 -38.21
C ALA A 40 -17.63 54.40 -37.36
N GLY A 41 -16.65 54.02 -36.55
CA GLY A 41 -15.82 54.92 -35.76
C GLY A 41 -14.49 54.26 -35.49
N ALA A 42 -13.58 54.33 -36.47
CA ALA A 42 -12.18 54.01 -36.27
C ALA A 42 -11.54 55.12 -35.43
N PHE A 43 -11.00 54.77 -34.27
CA PHE A 43 -9.85 55.46 -33.71
C PHE A 43 -8.88 54.41 -33.20
N ALA A 44 -7.72 54.37 -33.87
CA ALA A 44 -6.52 53.76 -33.37
C ALA A 44 -6.15 54.43 -32.04
N GLY A 45 -5.90 53.62 -31.03
CA GLY A 45 -5.32 54.01 -29.76
C GLY A 45 -4.38 52.92 -29.33
N GLU A 46 -3.10 53.28 -29.25
CA GLU A 46 -1.93 52.47 -28.95
C GLU A 46 -2.16 51.35 -27.92
N GLY A 47 -1.48 50.22 -28.19
CA GLY A 47 -1.40 49.09 -27.28
C GLY A 47 -0.85 49.48 -25.92
N ALA A 48 -1.58 49.06 -24.90
CA ALA A 48 -1.03 48.60 -23.64
C ALA A 48 -1.79 47.32 -23.30
N THR A 49 -1.23 46.17 -23.72
CA THR A 49 -1.55 44.91 -23.05
C THR A 49 -1.11 45.08 -21.60
N ALA A 50 -2.07 45.37 -20.71
CA ALA A 50 -1.91 45.00 -19.32
C ALA A 50 -1.83 43.48 -19.31
N ALA A 51 -0.60 42.97 -19.43
CA ALA A 51 -0.28 41.66 -18.92
C ALA A 51 -0.59 41.74 -17.44
N GLU A 52 -1.80 41.30 -17.09
CA GLU A 52 -2.07 40.82 -15.76
C GLU A 52 -1.13 39.65 -15.58
N GLU A 53 0.04 39.95 -15.04
CA GLU A 53 0.96 38.99 -14.51
C GLU A 53 0.14 38.24 -13.46
N LYS A 54 -0.48 37.14 -13.88
CA LYS A 54 -0.79 36.05 -12.98
C LYS A 54 0.57 35.68 -12.41
N THR A 55 0.93 36.34 -11.32
CA THR A 55 1.76 35.74 -10.29
C THR A 55 1.02 34.44 -10.00
N ALA A 56 1.47 33.37 -10.65
CA ALA A 56 1.23 32.04 -10.16
C ALA A 56 1.80 32.13 -8.75
N GLY A 57 0.91 32.38 -7.79
CA GLY A 57 1.20 32.10 -6.42
C GLY A 57 1.63 30.66 -6.46
N THR A 58 2.93 30.42 -6.30
CA THR A 58 3.45 29.15 -5.87
C THR A 58 2.95 29.01 -4.44
N SER A 59 1.65 28.75 -4.31
CA SER A 59 1.16 27.88 -3.28
C SER A 59 1.89 26.58 -3.60
N GLY A 60 3.08 26.40 -3.03
CA GLY A 60 3.71 25.10 -2.96
C GLY A 60 2.69 24.23 -2.25
N GLU A 61 1.88 23.51 -3.02
CA GLU A 61 1.04 22.45 -2.52
C GLU A 61 2.04 21.49 -1.90
N ALA A 62 2.16 21.53 -0.58
CA ALA A 62 3.02 20.63 0.15
C ALA A 62 2.60 19.23 -0.30
N CYS A 63 3.50 18.56 -1.01
CA CYS A 63 3.19 17.24 -1.47
C CYS A 63 3.05 16.40 -0.22
N TYR A 64 1.94 15.70 -0.17
CA TYR A 64 1.88 14.35 0.30
C TYR A 64 3.07 13.84 1.16
N LYS A 65 3.33 14.17 2.43
CA LYS A 65 4.44 13.49 3.16
C LYS A 65 3.88 12.40 4.05
N LEU A 66 4.25 11.14 3.79
CA LEU A 66 3.98 10.07 4.73
C LEU A 66 4.76 10.33 6.02
N THR A 67 4.09 10.11 7.14
CA THR A 67 4.77 9.99 8.42
C THR A 67 5.68 8.78 8.33
N SER A 68 7.00 8.98 8.23
CA SER A 68 7.95 7.87 8.39
C SER A 68 7.86 7.40 9.83
N GLU A 69 7.46 6.15 10.00
CA GLU A 69 7.54 5.47 11.29
C GLU A 69 8.87 4.73 11.31
N THR A 70 9.80 5.13 12.17
CA THR A 70 11.11 4.48 12.29
C THR A 70 11.04 3.07 12.88
N THR A 71 9.85 2.44 12.90
CA THR A 71 9.65 1.10 13.46
C THR A 71 9.54 0.09 12.33
N GLU A 72 10.69 -0.47 11.93
CA GLU A 72 10.76 -1.64 11.05
C GLU A 72 9.92 -2.81 11.62
N GLY A 73 9.90 -2.93 12.95
CA GLY A 73 9.33 -4.09 13.64
C GLY A 73 10.25 -5.31 13.52
N PRO A 74 10.06 -6.32 14.37
CA PRO A 74 11.04 -7.41 14.52
C PRO A 74 11.14 -8.36 13.32
N TYR A 75 10.21 -8.27 12.38
CA TYR A 75 9.98 -9.31 11.37
C TYR A 75 10.34 -8.91 9.95
N TYR A 76 11.13 -7.85 9.75
CA TYR A 76 11.67 -7.57 8.43
C TYR A 76 12.64 -8.68 8.03
N ILE A 77 12.54 -9.14 6.79
CA ILE A 77 13.50 -10.04 6.18
C ILE A 77 13.79 -9.46 4.81
N ASP A 78 15.06 -9.21 4.51
CA ASP A 78 15.47 -8.97 3.14
C ASP A 78 15.29 -10.28 2.36
N ALA A 79 14.13 -10.41 1.74
CA ALA A 79 13.66 -11.70 1.26
C ALA A 79 14.28 -12.09 -0.10
N ASP A 80 15.06 -11.22 -0.75
CA ASP A 80 15.55 -11.40 -2.14
C ASP A 80 14.43 -11.86 -3.11
N LYS A 81 13.17 -11.50 -2.82
CA LYS A 81 12.00 -11.92 -3.61
C LYS A 81 11.53 -10.78 -4.50
N LEU A 82 12.09 -10.71 -5.69
CA LEU A 82 11.58 -9.83 -6.75
C LEU A 82 10.27 -10.38 -7.32
N ARG A 83 9.14 -10.00 -6.72
CA ARG A 83 7.82 -10.45 -7.15
C ARG A 83 6.72 -9.47 -6.80
N ARG A 84 5.65 -9.49 -7.61
CA ARG A 84 4.42 -8.71 -7.38
C ARG A 84 3.27 -9.53 -6.83
N ASP A 85 3.26 -10.83 -7.08
CA ASP A 85 2.31 -11.73 -6.43
C ASP A 85 3.03 -12.38 -5.25
N ILE A 86 2.64 -11.97 -4.05
CA ILE A 86 3.25 -12.41 -2.79
C ILE A 86 2.34 -13.38 -2.04
N THR A 87 1.18 -13.73 -2.61
CA THR A 87 0.15 -14.56 -1.99
C THR A 87 0.65 -15.94 -1.60
N GLU A 88 1.45 -16.55 -2.49
CA GLU A 88 1.87 -17.96 -2.41
C GLU A 88 0.67 -18.89 -2.16
N ASP A 89 0.69 -19.63 -1.07
CA ASP A 89 -0.32 -20.61 -0.65
C ASP A 89 -1.29 -20.04 0.40
N GLN A 90 -1.16 -18.76 0.77
CA GLN A 90 -1.94 -18.18 1.86
C GLN A 90 -3.40 -17.97 1.48
N GLU A 91 -4.29 -18.49 2.32
CA GLU A 91 -5.72 -18.25 2.22
C GLU A 91 -6.10 -16.86 2.74
N GLY A 92 -7.15 -16.28 2.14
CA GLY A 92 -7.70 -15.01 2.58
C GLY A 92 -8.44 -14.26 1.49
N ILE A 93 -8.88 -13.05 1.83
CA ILE A 93 -9.55 -12.16 0.89
C ILE A 93 -8.51 -11.59 -0.06
N ALA A 94 -8.64 -11.85 -1.37
CA ALA A 94 -7.71 -11.32 -2.36
C ALA A 94 -7.60 -9.79 -2.30
N LEU A 95 -6.39 -9.28 -2.19
CA LEU A 95 -6.06 -7.86 -2.08
C LEU A 95 -5.15 -7.45 -3.26
N THR A 96 -5.61 -6.49 -4.05
CA THR A 96 -4.74 -5.77 -5.00
C THR A 96 -4.30 -4.46 -4.37
N LEU A 97 -3.04 -4.38 -3.94
CA LEU A 97 -2.45 -3.19 -3.35
C LEU A 97 -1.79 -2.35 -4.46
N ARG A 98 -2.23 -1.10 -4.61
CA ARG A 98 -1.69 -0.13 -5.57
C ARG A 98 -1.06 1.02 -4.82
N LEU A 99 0.25 1.14 -4.92
CA LEU A 99 1.01 2.22 -4.31
C LEU A 99 1.54 3.13 -5.41
N LYS A 100 1.56 4.43 -5.13
CA LYS A 100 2.24 5.42 -5.96
C LYS A 100 3.29 6.11 -5.13
N VAL A 101 4.56 6.04 -5.53
CA VAL A 101 5.66 6.71 -4.86
C VAL A 101 5.95 8.05 -5.54
N ILE A 102 5.97 9.12 -4.76
CA ILE A 102 6.35 10.46 -5.18
C ILE A 102 7.41 11.02 -4.25
N ASP A 103 8.17 11.98 -4.75
CA ASP A 103 9.01 12.86 -3.95
C ASP A 103 8.12 13.84 -3.16
N SER A 104 8.32 13.94 -1.84
CA SER A 104 7.53 14.78 -0.94
C SER A 104 7.77 16.29 -1.12
N ASP A 105 8.86 16.68 -1.76
CA ASP A 105 9.21 18.08 -1.95
C ASP A 105 8.84 18.54 -3.35
N THR A 106 9.02 17.67 -4.36
CA THR A 106 8.79 18.01 -5.76
C THR A 106 7.49 17.50 -6.35
N CYS A 107 6.75 16.63 -5.64
CA CYS A 107 5.54 15.92 -6.10
C CYS A 107 5.79 15.02 -7.33
N LYS A 108 7.05 14.84 -7.75
CA LYS A 108 7.37 14.09 -8.95
C LYS A 108 7.33 12.59 -8.64
N PRO A 109 6.80 11.77 -9.57
CA PRO A 109 6.85 10.33 -9.38
C PRO A 109 8.29 9.81 -9.32
N LEU A 110 8.54 8.91 -8.37
CA LEU A 110 9.83 8.23 -8.25
C LEU A 110 9.76 6.92 -9.03
N ALA A 111 10.39 6.89 -10.19
CA ALA A 111 10.49 5.71 -11.04
C ALA A 111 11.67 4.82 -10.64
N ASN A 112 11.55 3.50 -10.85
CA ASN A 112 12.57 2.50 -10.50
C ASN A 112 12.95 2.44 -9.01
N ALA A 113 12.17 3.02 -8.11
CA ALA A 113 12.31 2.80 -6.68
C ALA A 113 11.93 1.35 -6.35
N ALA A 114 12.65 0.69 -5.45
CA ALA A 114 12.25 -0.61 -4.92
C ALA A 114 11.29 -0.41 -3.75
N VAL A 115 10.15 -1.08 -3.81
CA VAL A 115 9.16 -1.07 -2.74
C VAL A 115 9.08 -2.46 -2.17
N ASP A 116 9.39 -2.59 -0.89
CA ASP A 116 9.17 -3.82 -0.14
C ASP A 116 7.83 -3.73 0.57
N ILE A 117 7.15 -4.86 0.64
CA ILE A 117 6.02 -5.06 1.55
C ILE A 117 6.14 -6.40 2.26
N TRP A 118 5.70 -6.42 3.52
CA TRP A 118 5.50 -7.65 4.28
C TRP A 118 4.34 -7.50 5.26
N HIS A 119 3.62 -8.58 5.51
CA HIS A 119 2.54 -8.60 6.49
C HIS A 119 2.25 -10.03 6.98
N CYS A 120 1.48 -10.13 8.06
CA CYS A 120 0.99 -11.41 8.55
C CYS A 120 -0.13 -11.98 7.66
N ASN A 121 -0.33 -13.29 7.73
CA ASN A 121 -1.46 -13.96 7.11
C ASN A 121 -2.79 -13.63 7.81
N ALA A 122 -3.88 -14.22 7.32
CA ALA A 122 -5.23 -13.96 7.83
C ALA A 122 -5.43 -14.28 9.33
N LEU A 123 -4.55 -15.10 9.92
CA LEU A 123 -4.59 -15.48 11.35
C LEU A 123 -3.54 -14.73 12.20
N GLY A 124 -2.82 -13.76 11.62
CA GLY A 124 -1.84 -12.96 12.35
C GLY A 124 -0.45 -13.59 12.46
N VAL A 125 -0.11 -14.57 11.62
CA VAL A 125 1.21 -15.22 11.61
C VAL A 125 2.10 -14.66 10.51
N TYR A 126 3.36 -14.36 10.82
CA TYR A 126 4.36 -13.92 9.84
C TYR A 126 5.17 -15.10 9.33
N SER A 127 5.38 -15.16 8.01
CA SER A 127 6.35 -16.07 7.42
C SER A 127 7.76 -15.79 7.97
N GLY A 128 8.56 -16.83 8.18
CA GLY A 128 9.86 -16.70 8.84
C GLY A 128 9.76 -16.71 10.37
N TYR A 129 8.56 -16.67 10.95
CA TYR A 129 8.34 -16.58 12.40
C TYR A 129 7.14 -17.43 12.86
N GLU A 130 6.83 -18.53 12.16
CA GLU A 130 5.60 -19.29 12.41
C GLU A 130 5.54 -19.87 13.82
N ALA A 131 6.71 -20.19 14.40
CA ALA A 131 6.84 -20.67 15.77
C ALA A 131 6.35 -19.66 16.82
N MET A 132 6.27 -18.37 16.50
CA MET A 132 5.79 -17.32 17.40
C MET A 132 4.24 -17.19 17.39
N GLY A 133 3.59 -17.73 16.35
CA GLY A 133 2.14 -17.68 16.18
C GLY A 133 1.56 -16.25 16.14
N SER A 134 0.26 -16.12 16.44
CA SER A 134 -0.48 -14.84 16.50
C SER A 134 -0.18 -14.02 17.78
N GLY A 135 0.73 -14.51 18.63
CA GLY A 135 1.05 -13.92 19.94
C GLY A 135 1.89 -12.64 19.88
N GLY A 136 2.48 -12.32 18.72
CA GLY A 136 3.30 -11.13 18.51
C GLY A 136 4.56 -11.10 19.38
N GLY A 137 5.73 -11.35 18.78
CA GLY A 137 7.05 -11.21 19.41
C GLY A 137 7.50 -9.75 19.59
N GLY A 138 6.60 -8.84 19.93
CA GLY A 138 6.92 -7.43 20.13
C GLY A 138 6.01 -6.79 21.17
N GLY A 139 6.49 -6.68 22.40
CA GLY A 139 5.87 -5.87 23.46
C GLY A 139 5.49 -6.66 24.70
N GLY A 140 6.24 -6.47 25.78
CA GLY A 140 6.06 -7.14 27.07
C GLY A 140 4.67 -6.92 27.67
N GLY A 141 3.79 -7.92 27.53
CA GLY A 141 2.57 -8.09 28.30
C GLY A 141 2.81 -9.01 29.50
N GLY A 142 3.73 -8.64 30.40
CA GLY A 142 3.81 -9.32 31.69
C GLY A 142 2.54 -9.02 32.49
N THR A 143 1.72 -10.04 32.75
CA THR A 143 0.61 -9.94 33.71
C THR A 143 1.13 -9.36 35.03
N PRO A 144 0.53 -8.30 35.60
CA PRO A 144 0.92 -7.85 36.93
C PRO A 144 0.64 -9.00 37.90
N PRO A 145 1.62 -9.47 38.70
CA PRO A 145 1.34 -10.49 39.69
C PRO A 145 0.35 -9.92 40.70
N SER A 146 -0.89 -10.42 40.67
CA SER A 146 -1.88 -10.22 41.71
C SER A 146 -1.44 -11.03 42.94
N GLY A 147 -0.58 -10.44 43.75
CA GLY A 147 -0.22 -10.98 45.05
C GLY A 147 0.58 -9.96 45.85
N THR A 148 0.01 -9.48 46.96
CA THR A 148 0.74 -8.70 47.96
C THR A 148 1.80 -9.60 48.60
N PRO A 149 3.12 -9.33 48.49
CA PRO A 149 4.13 -10.19 49.11
C PRO A 149 4.22 -9.91 50.62
N THR A 150 3.82 -10.88 51.46
CA THR A 150 3.88 -10.79 52.92
C THR A 150 5.20 -11.29 53.50
N GLY A 151 6.35 -10.94 52.90
CA GLY A 151 7.65 -11.41 53.39
C GLY A 151 8.76 -10.38 53.20
N THR A 152 9.46 -10.05 54.29
CA THR A 152 10.68 -9.24 54.25
C THR A 152 11.81 -10.04 53.60
N PRO A 153 12.40 -9.61 52.47
CA PRO A 153 13.48 -10.36 51.83
C PRO A 153 14.80 -10.14 52.58
N THR A 154 15.36 -11.19 53.18
CA THR A 154 16.75 -11.25 53.63
C THR A 154 17.62 -11.86 52.54
N GLY A 155 18.11 -11.02 51.63
CA GLY A 155 19.08 -11.40 50.60
C GLY A 155 19.48 -10.18 49.78
N SER A 156 20.78 -9.91 49.67
CA SER A 156 21.28 -8.87 48.76
C SER A 156 21.16 -9.41 47.33
N PRO A 157 20.45 -8.72 46.41
CA PRO A 157 20.28 -9.20 45.04
C PRO A 157 21.60 -9.03 44.28
N THR A 158 22.18 -10.13 43.82
CA THR A 158 23.37 -10.16 42.93
C THR A 158 23.02 -10.33 41.46
N GLY A 159 21.78 -10.03 41.07
CA GLY A 159 21.38 -9.96 39.67
C GLY A 159 21.27 -8.50 39.22
N THR A 160 22.00 -8.12 38.17
CA THR A 160 21.67 -6.92 37.39
C THR A 160 20.20 -7.04 36.97
N PRO A 161 19.35 -6.03 37.21
CA PRO A 161 17.97 -6.06 36.72
C PRO A 161 17.97 -6.29 35.21
N PRO A 162 17.07 -7.10 34.64
CA PRO A 162 16.93 -7.13 33.20
C PRO A 162 16.51 -5.72 32.78
N GLY A 163 17.38 -5.07 32.01
CA GLY A 163 17.08 -3.77 31.43
C GLY A 163 15.83 -3.91 30.59
N GLY A 164 14.75 -3.26 31.01
CA GLY A 164 13.60 -3.00 30.15
C GLY A 164 14.04 -2.04 29.05
N GLY A 165 14.63 -2.58 27.99
CA GLY A 165 14.85 -1.90 26.73
C GLY A 165 13.62 -2.11 25.85
N GLY A 166 12.80 -1.07 25.72
CA GLY A 166 11.72 -1.07 24.74
C GLY A 166 12.26 -0.87 23.32
N GLY A 167 11.60 -1.53 22.36
CA GLY A 167 11.49 -1.05 20.98
C GLY A 167 12.54 -1.54 19.97
N GLY A 168 12.09 -2.33 18.99
CA GLY A 168 12.51 -2.15 17.60
C GLY A 168 13.69 -2.97 17.06
N GLY A 169 14.15 -4.03 17.73
CA GLY A 169 15.19 -4.90 17.18
C GLY A 169 14.67 -5.89 16.13
N HIS A 170 15.41 -6.11 15.04
CA HIS A 170 15.21 -7.22 14.11
C HIS A 170 15.42 -8.56 14.83
N GLU A 171 14.49 -9.50 14.68
CA GLU A 171 14.57 -10.87 15.20
C GLU A 171 15.02 -11.83 14.09
N GLU A 172 15.86 -12.81 14.43
CA GLU A 172 16.30 -13.80 13.43
C GLU A 172 15.14 -14.74 13.05
N PRO A 173 14.94 -15.06 11.76
CA PRO A 173 13.87 -15.97 11.34
C PRO A 173 13.96 -17.35 11.99
N THR A 174 12.81 -17.91 12.37
CA THR A 174 12.68 -19.27 12.92
C THR A 174 12.49 -20.35 11.84
N ASP A 175 12.16 -19.95 10.62
CA ASP A 175 11.90 -20.83 9.47
C ASP A 175 12.21 -20.14 8.13
N ASP A 176 12.16 -20.94 7.05
CA ASP A 176 12.49 -20.51 5.69
C ASP A 176 11.28 -19.99 4.89
N GLU A 177 10.09 -19.87 5.51
CA GLU A 177 8.90 -19.42 4.80
C GLU A 177 8.96 -17.93 4.45
N ARG A 178 8.52 -17.59 3.24
CA ARG A 178 8.60 -16.21 2.72
C ARG A 178 7.27 -15.68 2.16
N TYR A 179 6.14 -16.35 2.39
CA TYR A 179 4.84 -15.87 1.93
C TYR A 179 4.54 -14.45 2.42
N LEU A 180 3.73 -13.72 1.65
CA LEU A 180 3.29 -12.36 1.96
C LEU A 180 4.43 -11.34 2.14
N ARG A 181 5.59 -11.63 1.54
CA ARG A 181 6.76 -10.75 1.42
C ARG A 181 7.14 -10.56 -0.03
N GLY A 182 7.50 -9.35 -0.43
CA GLY A 182 8.08 -9.14 -1.76
C GLY A 182 8.49 -7.72 -2.06
N THR A 183 9.37 -7.63 -3.05
CA THR A 183 9.98 -6.40 -3.53
C THR A 183 9.63 -6.21 -4.99
N TRP A 184 9.21 -4.99 -5.36
CA TRP A 184 9.06 -4.67 -6.78
C TRP A 184 9.30 -3.21 -7.11
N ARG A 185 9.65 -2.96 -8.37
CA ARG A 185 9.96 -1.62 -8.88
C ARG A 185 8.73 -0.79 -9.21
N THR A 186 8.80 0.49 -8.89
CA THR A 186 7.87 1.50 -9.42
C THR A 186 8.09 1.74 -10.91
N ASP A 187 7.01 2.02 -11.64
CA ASP A 187 7.07 2.38 -13.06
C ASP A 187 7.39 3.86 -13.28
N LYS A 188 7.35 4.32 -14.53
CA LYS A 188 7.62 5.73 -14.90
C LYS A 188 6.66 6.75 -14.27
N LYS A 189 5.51 6.30 -13.76
CA LYS A 189 4.51 7.11 -13.05
C LYS A 189 4.62 6.94 -11.53
N GLY A 190 5.66 6.28 -11.05
CA GLY A 190 5.86 5.96 -9.64
C GLY A 190 4.93 4.86 -9.14
N GLU A 191 4.24 4.14 -10.02
CA GLU A 191 3.22 3.16 -9.61
C GLU A 191 3.84 1.76 -9.42
N VAL A 192 3.45 1.08 -8.34
CA VAL A 192 3.73 -0.34 -8.10
C VAL A 192 2.44 -1.04 -7.67
N VAL A 193 2.27 -2.29 -8.11
CA VAL A 193 1.07 -3.07 -7.80
C VAL A 193 1.48 -4.44 -7.28
N PHE A 194 0.95 -4.80 -6.12
CA PHE A 194 1.07 -6.11 -5.51
C PHE A 194 -0.27 -6.85 -5.50
N ARG A 195 -0.20 -8.17 -5.61
CA ARG A 195 -1.29 -9.12 -5.34
C ARG A 195 -0.93 -9.88 -4.08
N THR A 196 -1.85 -9.89 -3.14
CA THR A 196 -1.69 -10.50 -1.82
C THR A 196 -3.07 -10.87 -1.25
N VAL A 197 -3.14 -11.23 0.03
CA VAL A 197 -4.39 -11.33 0.81
C VAL A 197 -4.53 -10.16 1.78
N PHE A 198 -5.76 -9.85 2.17
CA PHE A 198 -6.01 -8.89 3.24
C PHE A 198 -5.34 -9.41 4.55
N PRO A 199 -4.55 -8.60 5.25
CA PRO A 199 -3.85 -9.06 6.45
C PRO A 199 -4.80 -9.40 7.59
N GLY A 200 -4.44 -10.39 8.40
CA GLY A 200 -5.11 -10.68 9.66
C GLY A 200 -4.68 -9.71 10.77
N TRP A 201 -4.93 -10.11 12.01
CA TRP A 201 -4.46 -9.40 13.20
C TRP A 201 -3.81 -10.36 14.19
N TYR A 202 -2.91 -9.79 14.97
CA TYR A 202 -2.22 -10.41 16.09
C TYR A 202 -2.29 -9.47 17.29
N GLN A 203 -1.92 -9.96 18.47
CA GLN A 203 -2.11 -9.20 19.70
C GLN A 203 -1.32 -7.89 19.71
N GLY A 204 -1.95 -6.80 20.15
CA GLY A 204 -1.29 -5.53 20.47
C GLY A 204 -1.06 -4.60 19.29
N ARG A 205 -1.47 -4.98 18.07
CA ARG A 205 -1.36 -4.14 16.87
C ARG A 205 -2.66 -4.18 16.06
N CYS A 206 -3.04 -3.04 15.50
CA CYS A 206 -4.10 -2.96 14.51
C CYS A 206 -3.67 -3.63 13.19
N VAL A 207 -4.61 -3.83 12.26
CA VAL A 207 -4.31 -4.48 10.98
C VAL A 207 -3.45 -3.56 10.10
N HIS A 208 -2.30 -4.07 9.64
CA HIS A 208 -1.35 -3.29 8.84
C HIS A 208 -0.57 -4.13 7.82
N ILE A 209 0.03 -3.44 6.84
CA ILE A 209 1.08 -3.94 5.95
C ILE A 209 2.31 -3.08 6.17
N HIS A 210 3.46 -3.68 6.44
CA HIS A 210 4.71 -2.93 6.48
C HIS A 210 5.20 -2.59 5.08
N THR A 211 5.94 -1.48 4.96
CA THR A 211 6.58 -1.10 3.70
C THR A 211 7.93 -0.45 3.90
N LYS A 212 8.83 -0.68 2.93
CA LYS A 212 10.05 0.11 2.74
C LYS A 212 10.11 0.63 1.32
N VAL A 213 10.72 1.80 1.15
CA VAL A 213 11.03 2.37 -0.16
C VAL A 213 12.52 2.63 -0.25
N HIS A 214 13.14 2.03 -1.26
CA HIS A 214 14.55 2.20 -1.57
C HIS A 214 14.74 2.96 -2.87
N VAL A 215 15.70 3.87 -2.87
CA VAL A 215 16.07 4.70 -4.02
C VAL A 215 17.58 4.64 -4.26
N ASN A 216 18.03 5.16 -5.40
CA ASN A 216 19.45 5.28 -5.77
C ASN A 216 20.27 3.98 -5.84
N GLY A 217 19.63 2.82 -5.71
CA GLY A 217 20.24 1.51 -5.93
C GLY A 217 20.13 1.03 -7.37
N THR A 218 20.72 -0.14 -7.61
CA THR A 218 20.78 -0.79 -8.92
C THR A 218 19.96 -2.07 -8.92
N TRP A 219 19.06 -2.21 -9.89
CA TRP A 219 18.36 -3.47 -10.13
C TRP A 219 19.28 -4.45 -10.84
N THR A 220 19.47 -5.62 -10.25
CA THR A 220 20.21 -6.76 -10.81
C THR A 220 19.25 -7.93 -11.04
N ASP A 221 19.74 -9.00 -11.66
CA ASP A 221 18.95 -10.23 -11.78
C ASP A 221 18.76 -10.92 -10.41
N ALA A 222 19.60 -10.58 -9.42
CA ALA A 222 19.56 -11.12 -8.08
C ALA A 222 18.68 -10.28 -7.13
N GLY A 223 18.55 -8.97 -7.35
CA GLY A 223 17.86 -8.12 -6.39
C GLY A 223 17.98 -6.62 -6.69
N TYR A 224 17.97 -5.83 -5.62
CA TYR A 224 18.22 -4.39 -5.64
C TYR A 224 19.40 -4.07 -4.72
N GLU A 225 20.48 -3.50 -5.27
CA GLU A 225 21.76 -3.37 -4.56
C GLU A 225 22.21 -1.91 -4.41
N GLY A 226 22.91 -1.61 -3.30
CA GLY A 226 23.64 -0.34 -3.08
C GLY A 226 22.78 0.91 -2.88
N GLY A 227 21.45 0.79 -2.83
CA GLY A 227 20.52 1.91 -2.64
C GLY A 227 20.43 2.41 -1.20
N THR A 228 19.51 3.34 -0.97
CA THR A 228 19.19 3.92 0.34
C THR A 228 17.72 3.69 0.66
N THR A 229 17.43 3.17 1.85
CA THR A 229 16.06 3.14 2.39
C THR A 229 15.66 4.57 2.72
N CYS A 230 14.77 5.16 1.93
CA CYS A 230 14.30 6.54 2.15
C CYS A 230 13.01 6.61 2.97
N HIS A 231 12.33 5.48 3.13
CA HIS A 231 11.14 5.38 3.94
C HIS A 231 11.00 3.97 4.51
N THR A 232 10.70 3.89 5.80
CA THR A 232 10.17 2.71 6.49
C THR A 232 8.87 3.15 7.14
N GLY A 233 7.82 2.33 7.03
CA GLY A 233 6.51 2.68 7.56
C GLY A 233 5.50 1.55 7.48
N GLN A 234 4.27 1.88 7.83
CA GLN A 234 3.16 0.94 7.88
C GLN A 234 1.93 1.51 7.16
N LEU A 235 1.16 0.63 6.53
CA LEU A 235 -0.05 0.91 5.80
C LEU A 235 -1.22 0.32 6.57
N PHE A 236 -2.23 1.13 6.87
CA PHE A 236 -3.32 0.76 7.76
C PHE A 236 -4.64 0.67 7.02
N PHE A 237 -5.62 0.01 7.64
CA PHE A 237 -6.94 -0.26 7.07
C PHE A 237 -8.04 0.38 7.93
N ASP A 238 -9.07 0.93 7.30
CA ASP A 238 -10.18 1.51 8.04
C ASP A 238 -10.97 0.46 8.83
N GLU A 239 -11.43 0.85 10.02
CA GLU A 239 -12.10 -0.04 10.97
C GLU A 239 -13.33 -0.75 10.38
N ALA A 240 -14.11 -0.06 9.54
CA ALA A 240 -15.29 -0.64 8.92
C ALA A 240 -14.95 -1.77 7.95
N SER A 241 -13.84 -1.65 7.23
CA SER A 241 -13.32 -2.70 6.36
C SER A 241 -12.76 -3.88 7.16
N VAL A 242 -12.04 -3.63 8.25
CA VAL A 242 -11.52 -4.71 9.12
C VAL A 242 -12.66 -5.49 9.80
N LEU A 243 -13.71 -4.80 10.25
CA LEU A 243 -14.91 -5.48 10.78
C LEU A 243 -15.60 -6.33 9.70
N ALA A 244 -15.62 -5.87 8.45
CA ALA A 244 -16.19 -6.64 7.35
C ALA A 244 -15.36 -7.90 7.01
N THR A 245 -14.04 -7.88 7.20
CA THR A 245 -13.20 -9.08 6.98
C THR A 245 -13.33 -10.09 8.09
N ALA A 246 -13.54 -9.66 9.34
CA ALA A 246 -13.68 -10.54 10.50
C ALA A 246 -14.85 -11.56 10.39
N GLU A 247 -15.83 -11.30 9.52
CA GLU A 247 -16.97 -12.19 9.26
C GLU A 247 -16.70 -13.22 8.14
N VAL A 248 -15.48 -13.26 7.59
CA VAL A 248 -15.12 -14.09 6.44
C VAL A 248 -14.07 -15.11 6.83
N GLU A 249 -14.20 -16.35 6.36
CA GLU A 249 -13.16 -17.36 6.55
C GLU A 249 -11.87 -17.01 5.76
N PRO A 250 -10.67 -17.25 6.32
CA PRO A 250 -10.40 -17.85 7.63
C PRO A 250 -10.38 -16.85 8.80
N TYR A 251 -10.53 -15.55 8.55
CA TYR A 251 -10.46 -14.48 9.56
C TYR A 251 -11.46 -14.68 10.71
N SER A 252 -12.65 -15.20 10.43
CA SER A 252 -13.68 -15.54 11.44
C SER A 252 -13.26 -16.60 12.45
N THR A 253 -12.20 -17.36 12.18
CA THR A 253 -11.64 -18.35 13.11
C THR A 253 -10.55 -17.76 14.02
N ASN A 254 -10.10 -16.53 13.74
CA ASN A 254 -9.08 -15.88 14.56
C ASN A 254 -9.68 -15.46 15.91
N THR A 255 -9.16 -16.05 16.98
CA THR A 255 -9.63 -15.81 18.36
C THR A 255 -8.80 -14.74 19.10
N THR A 256 -7.75 -14.22 18.46
CA THR A 256 -6.91 -13.16 19.03
C THR A 256 -7.72 -11.88 19.22
N THR A 257 -7.54 -11.23 20.36
CA THR A 257 -8.19 -9.94 20.64
C THR A 257 -7.64 -8.87 19.70
N ARG A 258 -8.53 -8.19 18.97
CA ARG A 258 -8.16 -7.09 18.08
C ARG A 258 -7.75 -5.85 18.87
N THR A 259 -6.75 -5.17 18.33
CA THR A 259 -6.43 -3.77 18.65
C THR A 259 -7.00 -2.90 17.52
N THR A 260 -7.78 -1.88 17.86
CA THR A 260 -8.33 -0.92 16.88
C THR A 260 -7.29 0.13 16.48
N LEU A 261 -7.57 0.91 15.43
CA LEU A 261 -6.71 2.03 15.05
C LEU A 261 -6.49 3.02 16.20
N ASP A 262 -7.54 3.33 16.98
CA ASP A 262 -7.46 4.31 18.08
C ASP A 262 -6.70 3.78 19.31
N GLU A 263 -6.49 2.47 19.39
CA GLU A 263 -5.75 1.80 20.47
C GLU A 263 -4.29 1.49 20.09
N ASP A 264 -3.96 1.49 18.80
CA ASP A 264 -2.63 1.18 18.31
C ASP A 264 -1.67 2.36 18.54
N THR A 265 -0.55 2.10 19.22
CA THR A 265 0.41 3.13 19.59
C THR A 265 1.30 3.58 18.44
N ILE A 266 1.26 2.88 17.30
CA ILE A 266 2.06 3.17 16.12
C ILE A 266 1.25 4.00 15.13
N TYR A 267 -0.03 3.68 14.91
CA TYR A 267 -0.88 4.45 14.00
C TYR A 267 -1.06 5.90 14.47
N PRO A 268 -0.62 6.92 13.71
CA PRO A 268 -0.59 8.31 14.16
C PRO A 268 -1.91 9.07 13.97
N GLY A 269 -2.95 8.43 13.42
CA GLY A 269 -4.31 9.01 13.35
C GLY A 269 -4.52 10.11 12.30
N ASN A 270 -3.50 10.52 11.55
CA ASN A 270 -3.56 11.55 10.49
C ASN A 270 -4.04 11.01 9.13
N GLY A 271 -4.79 9.90 9.13
CA GLY A 271 -5.47 9.36 7.95
C GLY A 271 -4.48 8.92 6.89
N THR A 272 -4.61 9.44 5.66
CA THR A 272 -3.67 9.09 4.59
C THR A 272 -2.26 9.38 5.09
N GLU A 273 -1.96 10.51 5.76
CA GLU A 273 -0.58 10.88 6.14
C GLU A 273 0.05 9.86 7.08
N GLY A 274 -0.79 9.09 7.78
CA GLY A 274 -0.41 7.98 8.67
C GLY A 274 -0.59 6.62 8.04
N GLY A 275 -0.56 6.52 6.71
CA GLY A 275 -0.62 5.25 6.01
C GLY A 275 -2.02 4.67 5.80
N LEU A 276 -3.11 5.36 6.14
CA LEU A 276 -4.47 4.82 5.99
C LEU A 276 -4.86 4.65 4.52
N LEU A 277 -5.02 3.38 4.11
CA LEU A 277 -5.35 2.97 2.75
C LEU A 277 -6.76 3.36 2.34
N LYS A 278 -6.91 3.80 1.09
CA LYS A 278 -8.24 3.97 0.46
C LYS A 278 -8.66 2.64 -0.16
N LEU A 279 -9.71 2.03 0.39
CA LEU A 279 -10.21 0.73 -0.02
C LEU A 279 -11.41 0.83 -0.96
N LYS A 280 -11.43 -0.05 -1.97
CA LYS A 280 -12.53 -0.18 -2.92
C LYS A 280 -12.91 -1.65 -3.08
N TYR A 281 -14.15 -1.94 -2.72
CA TYR A 281 -14.78 -3.25 -2.89
C TYR A 281 -16.30 -3.06 -3.02
N LYS A 282 -17.00 -4.09 -3.49
CA LYS A 282 -18.46 -4.04 -3.58
C LYS A 282 -19.05 -4.17 -2.17
N LYS A 283 -19.92 -3.24 -1.78
CA LYS A 283 -20.61 -3.26 -0.48
C LYS A 283 -21.27 -4.63 -0.25
N GLY A 284 -21.03 -5.21 0.93
CA GLY A 284 -21.52 -6.55 1.30
C GLY A 284 -20.87 -7.72 0.56
N ALA A 285 -19.76 -7.49 -0.14
CA ALA A 285 -19.07 -8.52 -0.92
C ALA A 285 -17.54 -8.38 -0.82
N ILE A 286 -17.03 -8.03 0.37
CA ILE A 286 -15.60 -7.89 0.63
C ILE A 286 -14.83 -9.20 0.35
N ALA A 287 -15.47 -10.35 0.63
CA ALA A 287 -14.94 -11.68 0.32
C ALA A 287 -14.60 -11.92 -1.16
N LYS A 288 -15.12 -11.09 -2.08
CA LYS A 288 -14.79 -11.17 -3.52
C LYS A 288 -13.50 -10.44 -3.89
N GLY A 289 -12.85 -9.82 -2.93
CA GLY A 289 -11.58 -9.12 -3.08
C GLY A 289 -11.70 -7.61 -2.94
N VAL A 290 -10.56 -6.99 -2.63
CA VAL A 290 -10.40 -5.58 -2.30
C VAL A 290 -9.30 -4.97 -3.15
N VAL A 291 -9.51 -3.73 -3.60
CA VAL A 291 -8.43 -2.90 -4.17
C VAL A 291 -8.08 -1.84 -3.14
N ALA A 292 -6.84 -1.82 -2.69
CA ALA A 292 -6.31 -0.79 -1.80
C ALA A 292 -5.42 0.18 -2.57
N THR A 293 -5.50 1.46 -2.24
CA THR A 293 -4.71 2.52 -2.90
C THR A 293 -4.11 3.48 -1.87
N LEU A 294 -2.85 3.84 -2.07
CA LEU A 294 -2.19 4.94 -1.36
C LEU A 294 -1.18 5.65 -2.28
N THR A 295 -1.03 6.96 -2.12
CA THR A 295 0.14 7.68 -2.63
C THR A 295 1.08 7.88 -1.46
N MET A 296 2.31 7.41 -1.60
CA MET A 296 3.39 7.51 -0.64
C MET A 296 4.31 8.64 -1.10
N GLY A 297 4.28 9.78 -0.42
CA GLY A 297 5.33 10.76 -0.65
C GLY A 297 6.45 10.58 0.36
N VAL A 298 7.63 10.35 -0.19
CA VAL A 298 8.85 10.04 0.52
C VAL A 298 9.88 11.09 0.19
N ASP A 299 10.84 11.25 1.08
CA ASP A 299 11.96 12.16 0.89
C ASP A 299 13.16 11.31 0.42
N PRO A 300 13.52 11.33 -0.87
CA PRO A 300 14.54 10.44 -1.42
C PRO A 300 15.96 10.79 -0.98
N GLU A 301 16.15 11.92 -0.28
CA GLU A 301 17.46 12.39 0.19
C GLU A 301 17.76 11.96 1.64
N VAL A 302 16.76 11.48 2.39
CA VAL A 302 16.95 10.96 3.75
C VAL A 302 17.17 9.46 3.77
N THR A 303 17.87 8.99 4.81
CA THR A 303 17.98 7.58 5.16
C THR A 303 17.05 7.27 6.33
N GLN A 304 16.23 6.24 6.18
CA GLN A 304 15.20 5.80 7.13
C GLN A 304 15.21 4.27 7.24
N ASP A 305 16.32 3.73 7.73
CA ASP A 305 16.56 2.27 7.79
C ASP A 305 15.76 1.57 8.92
N GLY A 306 14.96 2.31 9.71
CA GLY A 306 14.12 1.71 10.77
C GLY A 306 14.87 1.27 12.04
N THR A 307 16.14 1.63 12.16
CA THR A 307 17.03 1.27 13.30
C THR A 307 17.40 2.45 14.21
N THR A 308 17.05 3.68 13.83
CA THR A 308 17.33 4.87 14.64
C THR A 308 16.01 5.47 15.10
N ALA A 309 15.75 5.42 16.41
CA ALA A 309 14.70 6.24 17.02
C ALA A 309 15.09 7.71 16.82
N GLY A 310 14.28 8.44 16.06
CA GLY A 310 14.38 9.90 15.92
C GLY A 310 14.04 10.61 17.22
#